data_AF-A8LKF5-F1
#
_entry.id   AF-A8LKF5-F1
#
_cell.length_a   1.000
_cell.length_b   1.000
_cell.length_c   1.000
_cell.angle_alpha   90.00
_cell.angle_beta   90.00
_cell.angle_gamma   90.00
#
_symmetry.space_group_name_H-M   'P 1'
#
loop_
_entity.id
_entity.type
_entity.pdbx_description
1 polymer ?
#
loop_
_entity_poly.entity_id
_entity_poly.type
_entity_poly.pdbx_seq_one_letter_code
_entity_poly.pdbx_strand_id
1 'polypeptide(L)'
;MTEIFTDRMIASVLQEAASAPRIDYDVARALAKAYPEASGLALVFAIASAASGLEDMAGDPKAAGLYRLAAMVAADLFAFEARGQAMPNGAALLKLWLSELP
;
A
#
# COMPACT_ATOMS: atom_id res chain seq x y z
N MET A 1 -0.62 5.75 20.40
CA MET A 1 -0.70 4.33 19.99
C MET A 1 -0.76 4.15 18.47
N THR A 2 -1.35 5.11 17.73
CA THR A 2 -1.46 5.14 16.27
C THR A 2 -0.13 5.33 15.52
N GLU A 3 0.80 6.08 16.11
CA GLU A 3 2.12 6.40 15.51
C GLU A 3 2.98 5.12 15.30
N ILE A 4 3.14 4.32 16.36
CA ILE A 4 3.88 3.04 16.35
C ILE A 4 3.28 2.01 15.37
N PHE A 5 1.97 2.08 15.11
CA PHE A 5 1.33 1.19 14.14
C PHE A 5 1.69 1.59 12.71
N THR A 6 1.66 2.89 12.43
CA THR A 6 1.94 3.46 11.11
C THR A 6 3.42 3.30 10.73
N ASP A 7 4.34 3.53 11.68
CA ASP A 7 5.78 3.34 11.46
C ASP A 7 6.13 1.91 11.08
N ARG A 8 5.45 0.92 11.70
CA ARG A 8 5.64 -0.50 11.38
C ARG A 8 5.14 -0.84 9.98
N MET A 9 4.02 -0.25 9.54
CA MET A 9 3.54 -0.43 8.17
C MET A 9 4.51 0.17 7.16
N ILE A 10 5.04 1.37 7.42
CA ILE A 10 6.06 2.02 6.57
C ILE A 10 7.30 1.13 6.47
N ALA A 11 7.81 0.64 7.59
CA ALA A 11 8.96 -0.26 7.62
C ALA A 11 8.70 -1.56 6.84
N SER A 12 7.50 -2.13 6.93
CA SER A 12 7.11 -3.31 6.13
C SER A 12 7.11 -3.01 4.63
N VAL A 13 6.63 -1.85 4.19
CA VAL A 13 6.69 -1.45 2.78
C VAL A 13 8.14 -1.31 2.31
N LEU A 14 9.01 -0.67 3.10
CA LEU A 14 10.42 -0.52 2.76
C LEU A 14 11.13 -1.88 2.64
N GLN A 15 10.84 -2.81 3.55
CA GLN A 15 11.39 -4.15 3.52
C GLN A 15 10.96 -4.91 2.26
N GLU A 16 9.67 -4.89 1.93
CA GLU A 16 9.14 -5.55 0.75
C GLU A 16 9.68 -4.92 -0.54
N ALA A 17 9.72 -3.58 -0.60
CA ALA A 17 10.29 -2.83 -1.71
C ALA A 17 11.77 -3.16 -1.91
N ALA A 18 12.55 -3.36 -0.84
CA ALA A 18 13.97 -3.70 -0.93
C ALA A 18 14.19 -5.05 -1.64
N SER A 19 13.38 -6.07 -1.34
CA SER A 19 13.45 -7.39 -1.96
C SER A 19 12.79 -7.49 -3.34
N ALA A 20 11.88 -6.57 -3.68
CA ALA A 20 11.15 -6.64 -4.93
C ALA A 20 12.03 -6.21 -6.14
N PRO A 21 12.03 -6.97 -7.26
CA PRO A 21 12.73 -6.59 -8.49
C PRO A 21 12.09 -5.37 -9.17
N ARG A 22 10.79 -5.15 -8.93
CA ARG A 22 10.02 -3.98 -9.35
C ARG A 22 8.89 -3.73 -8.35
N ILE A 23 8.40 -2.50 -8.29
CA ILE A 23 7.23 -2.17 -7.47
C ILE A 23 5.94 -2.44 -8.25
N ASP A 24 5.11 -3.34 -7.74
CA ASP A 24 3.77 -3.63 -8.24
C ASP A 24 2.82 -4.01 -7.08
N TYR A 25 1.63 -4.53 -7.40
CA TYR A 25 0.60 -4.87 -6.40
C TYR A 25 1.03 -5.93 -5.40
N ASP A 26 2.09 -6.70 -5.64
CA ASP A 26 2.55 -7.70 -4.67
C ASP A 26 3.04 -7.04 -3.37
N VAL A 27 3.61 -5.82 -3.47
CA VAL A 27 3.98 -5.01 -2.30
C VAL A 27 2.74 -4.62 -1.49
N ALA A 28 1.68 -4.15 -2.16
CA ALA A 28 0.42 -3.78 -1.50
C ALA A 28 -0.31 -5.01 -0.91
N ARG A 29 -0.25 -6.16 -1.58
CA ARG A 29 -0.81 -7.43 -1.10
C ARG A 29 -0.08 -7.95 0.13
N ALA A 30 1.25 -7.90 0.13
CA ALA A 30 2.06 -8.26 1.29
C ALA A 30 1.70 -7.39 2.50
N LEU A 31 1.56 -6.07 2.30
CA LEU A 31 1.11 -5.15 3.33
C LEU A 31 -0.30 -5.46 3.82
N ALA A 32 -1.26 -5.65 2.92
CA ALA A 32 -2.64 -5.98 3.27
C ALA A 32 -2.77 -7.32 4.01
N LYS A 33 -1.93 -8.30 3.68
CA LYS A 33 -1.85 -9.60 4.36
C LYS A 33 -1.27 -9.46 5.77
N ALA A 34 -0.27 -8.60 5.95
CA ALA A 34 0.33 -8.34 7.26
C ALA A 34 -0.59 -7.51 8.17
N TYR A 35 -1.41 -6.63 7.59
CA TYR A 35 -2.30 -5.71 8.31
C TYR A 35 -3.75 -5.78 7.79
N PRO A 36 -4.46 -6.92 7.96
CA PRO A 36 -5.79 -7.13 7.38
C PRO A 36 -6.86 -6.17 7.91
N GLU A 37 -6.72 -5.73 9.16
CA GLU A 37 -7.66 -4.82 9.82
C GLU A 37 -7.37 -3.33 9.55
N ALA A 38 -6.23 -3.00 8.94
CA ALA A 38 -5.90 -1.61 8.62
C ALA A 38 -6.85 -1.07 7.55
N SER A 39 -7.29 0.18 7.69
CA SER A 39 -8.09 0.84 6.66
C SER A 39 -7.29 0.98 5.36
N GLY A 40 -7.97 0.94 4.21
CA GLY A 40 -7.31 1.15 2.92
C GLY A 40 -6.48 2.44 2.87
N LEU A 41 -6.97 3.51 3.49
CA LEU A 41 -6.24 4.79 3.60
C LEU A 41 -4.93 4.65 4.40
N ALA A 42 -4.90 3.82 5.44
CA ALA A 42 -3.66 3.57 6.19
C ALA A 42 -2.62 2.83 5.32
N LEU A 43 -3.05 1.92 4.45
CA LEU A 43 -2.16 1.28 3.48
C LEU A 43 -1.60 2.31 2.49
N VAL A 44 -2.45 3.15 1.90
CA VAL A 44 -2.03 4.23 0.98
C VAL A 44 -1.03 5.16 1.66
N PHE A 45 -1.32 5.58 2.89
CA PHE A 45 -0.44 6.45 3.66
C PHE A 45 0.92 5.81 3.93
N ALA A 46 0.95 4.54 4.32
CA ALA A 46 2.20 3.82 4.56
C ALA A 46 3.05 3.69 3.29
N ILE A 47 2.42 3.39 2.14
CA ILE A 47 3.13 3.26 0.86
C ILE A 47 3.69 4.62 0.40
N ALA A 48 2.90 5.69 0.48
CA ALA A 48 3.35 7.04 0.12
C ALA A 48 4.45 7.56 1.04
N SER A 49 4.37 7.28 2.35
CA SER A 49 5.40 7.65 3.32
C SER A 49 6.70 6.89 3.09
N ALA A 50 6.62 5.59 2.75
CA ALA A 50 7.80 4.81 2.36
C ALA A 50 8.43 5.35 1.07
N ALA A 51 7.61 5.76 0.09
CA ALA A 51 8.09 6.41 -1.13
C ALA A 51 8.86 7.70 -0.83
N SER A 52 8.31 8.55 0.04
CA SER A 52 8.96 9.79 0.50
C SER A 52 10.30 9.52 1.18
N GLY A 53 10.35 8.51 2.07
CA GLY A 53 11.61 8.14 2.72
C GLY A 53 12.67 7.65 1.73
N LEU A 54 12.28 6.92 0.68
CA LEU A 54 13.20 6.50 -0.39
C LEU A 54 13.66 7.66 -1.28
N GLU A 55 12.78 8.64 -1.53
CA GLU A 55 13.12 9.86 -2.27
C GLU A 55 14.19 10.67 -1.53
N ASP A 56 14.03 10.83 -0.21
CA ASP A 56 15.01 11.52 0.65
C ASP A 56 16.36 10.80 0.71
N MET A 57 16.37 9.46 0.57
CA MET A 57 17.57 8.61 0.58
C MET A 57 18.30 8.55 -0.77
N ALA A 58 18.61 9.72 -1.34
CA ALA A 58 19.34 9.88 -2.61
C ALA A 58 18.55 9.46 -3.88
N GLY A 59 17.22 9.58 -3.86
CA GLY A 59 16.39 9.40 -5.04
C GLY A 59 16.34 7.96 -5.55
N ASP A 60 16.17 6.99 -4.64
CA ASP A 60 16.05 5.58 -5.03
C ASP A 60 14.96 5.43 -6.12
N PRO A 61 15.27 4.78 -7.26
CA PRO A 61 14.32 4.66 -8.37
C PRO A 61 13.03 3.92 -8.00
N LYS A 62 12.99 3.19 -6.88
CA LYS A 62 11.80 2.55 -6.34
C LYS A 62 10.79 3.54 -5.75
N ALA A 63 11.20 4.75 -5.36
CA ALA A 63 10.30 5.79 -4.83
C ALA A 63 9.16 6.11 -5.81
N ALA A 64 9.49 6.35 -7.09
CA ALA A 64 8.50 6.59 -8.13
C ALA A 64 7.53 5.39 -8.32
N GLY A 65 8.04 4.18 -8.15
CA GLY A 65 7.23 2.95 -8.18
C GLY A 65 6.24 2.89 -7.01
N LEU A 66 6.68 3.24 -5.80
CA LEU A 66 5.81 3.27 -4.62
C LEU A 66 4.76 4.39 -4.69
N TYR A 67 5.10 5.58 -5.18
CA TYR A 67 4.10 6.63 -5.41
C TYR A 67 3.04 6.19 -6.42
N ARG A 68 3.46 5.54 -7.52
CA ARG A 68 2.53 4.96 -8.50
C ARG A 68 1.63 3.92 -7.83
N LEU A 69 2.19 3.01 -7.03
CA LEU A 69 1.42 2.00 -6.31
C LEU A 69 0.42 2.64 -5.34
N ALA A 70 0.82 3.65 -4.57
CA ALA A 70 -0.08 4.37 -3.67
C ALA A 70 -1.26 4.98 -4.43
N ALA A 71 -1.02 5.59 -5.60
CA ALA A 71 -2.06 6.14 -6.44
C ALA A 71 -3.02 5.06 -7.00
N MET A 72 -2.49 3.89 -7.36
CA MET A 72 -3.31 2.76 -7.82
C MET A 72 -4.21 2.23 -6.70
N VAL A 73 -3.66 2.02 -5.50
CA VAL A 73 -4.45 1.60 -4.34
C VAL A 73 -5.50 2.66 -3.98
N ALA A 74 -5.15 3.95 -4.04
CA ALA A 74 -6.11 5.03 -3.82
C ALA A 74 -7.23 5.05 -4.87
N ALA A 75 -6.93 4.74 -6.13
CA ALA A 75 -7.93 4.60 -7.18
C ALA A 75 -8.90 3.43 -6.90
N ASP A 76 -8.40 2.31 -6.36
CA ASP A 76 -9.25 1.19 -5.92
C ASP A 76 -10.21 1.65 -4.81
N LEU A 77 -9.71 2.39 -3.81
CA LEU A 77 -10.54 2.95 -2.74
C LEU A 77 -11.59 3.92 -3.25
N PHE A 78 -11.21 4.78 -4.19
CA PHE A 78 -12.13 5.69 -4.86
C PHE A 78 -13.21 4.92 -5.61
N ALA A 79 -12.88 3.81 -6.27
CA ALA A 79 -13.87 2.97 -6.94
C ALA A 79 -14.88 2.34 -5.96
N PHE A 80 -14.45 1.94 -4.76
CA PHE A 80 -15.37 1.49 -3.70
C PHE A 80 -16.32 2.61 -3.27
N GLU A 81 -15.78 3.81 -2.99
CA GLU A 81 -16.60 4.97 -2.59
C GLU A 81 -17.61 5.35 -3.68
N ALA A 82 -17.16 5.42 -4.94
CA ALA A 82 -18.02 5.73 -6.08
C ALA A 82 -19.15 4.71 -6.29
N ARG A 83 -18.97 3.47 -5.82
CA ARG A 83 -19.99 2.40 -5.83
C ARG A 83 -20.91 2.45 -4.60
N GLY A 84 -20.74 3.42 -3.71
CA GLY A 84 -21.50 3.50 -2.45
C GLY A 84 -21.16 2.39 -1.46
N GLN A 85 -20.00 1.74 -1.62
CA GLN A 85 -19.54 0.68 -0.73
C GLN A 85 -18.79 1.28 0.47
N ALA A 86 -18.79 0.56 1.60
CA ALA A 86 -17.98 0.94 2.75
C ALA A 86 -16.49 0.92 2.38
N MET A 87 -15.73 1.87 2.93
CA MET A 87 -14.27 1.92 2.74
C MET A 87 -13.64 0.58 3.13
N PRO A 88 -12.92 -0.08 2.20
CA PRO A 88 -12.38 -1.41 2.46
C PRO A 88 -11.20 -1.33 3.43
N ASN A 89 -11.04 -2.38 4.24
CA ASN A 89 -9.81 -2.65 4.99
C ASN A 89 -8.85 -3.54 4.17
N GLY A 90 -7.68 -3.83 4.72
CA GLY A 90 -6.66 -4.67 4.08
C GLY A 90 -7.22 -6.03 3.62
N ALA A 91 -8.04 -6.69 4.43
CA ALA A 91 -8.65 -7.99 4.06
C ALA A 91 -9.59 -7.88 2.85
N ALA A 92 -10.42 -6.83 2.81
CA ALA A 92 -11.34 -6.60 1.69
C ALA A 92 -10.58 -6.26 0.38
N LEU A 93 -9.54 -5.43 0.47
CA LEU A 93 -8.66 -5.13 -0.66
C LEU A 93 -7.93 -6.39 -1.17
N LEU A 94 -7.41 -7.22 -0.27
CA LEU A 94 -6.74 -8.45 -0.64
C LEU A 94 -7.69 -9.40 -1.39
N LYS A 95 -8.94 -9.51 -0.93
CA LYS A 95 -9.97 -10.31 -1.62
C LYS A 95 -10.23 -9.77 -3.03
N LEU A 96 -10.35 -8.45 -3.19
CA LEU A 96 -10.54 -7.81 -4.50
C LEU A 96 -9.39 -8.19 -5.45
N TRP A 97 -8.15 -7.94 -5.05
CA TRP A 97 -6.98 -8.12 -5.91
C TRP A 97 -6.67 -9.57 -6.25
N LEU A 98 -7.17 -10.53 -5.48
CA LEU A 98 -7.09 -11.96 -5.79
C LEU A 98 -8.25 -12.43 -6.68
N SER A 99 -9.39 -11.74 -6.65
CA SER A 99 -10.56 -12.09 -7.46
C SER A 99 -10.55 -11.51 -8.88
N GLU A 100 -9.81 -10.42 -9.11
CA GLU A 100 -9.71 -9.75 -10.41
C GLU A 100 -8.48 -10.19 -11.23
N LEU A 101 -7.72 -11.17 -10.76
CA LEU A 101 -6.65 -11.80 -11.55
C LEU A 101 -7.16 -13.09 -12.24
N PRO A 102 -6.79 -13.33 -13.51
CA PRO A 102 -7.10 -14.57 -14.22
C PRO A 102 -6.39 -15.80 -13.63
#